data_AF-A0A0G0S6J6-F1
#
_entry.id   AF-A0A0G0S6J6-F1
#
_cell.length_a   1.000
_cell.length_b   1.000
_cell.length_c   1.000
_cell.angle_alpha   90.00
_cell.angle_beta   90.00
_cell.angle_gamma   90.00
#
_symmetry.space_group_name_H-M   'P 1'
#
loop_
_entity.id
_entity.type
_entity.pdbx_description
1 polymer ?
#
loop_
_entity_poly.entity_id
_entity_poly.type
_entity_poly.pdbx_seq_one_letter_code
_entity_poly.pdbx_strand_id
1 'polypeptide(L)'
;MGIANTIIRSRHDLVKPKNKSYWGCDLDIKLVDVDHFRTKKTVLPTEKRVLAHEISGKEPVERVIVLDNKKKSLGRLTTNQVKEILNDMGFNVDVIISEKYHADILAAMNIGGTAIPSWIKLARIVARILPSAEKLLLLKLSPGKDRLHIRLFENNDGSWIVVSHTDHNWMSLNLVQVYKSHLKGGFSKNAEEKGAGDYVTGTLMMSALLNKFNEKLQKNRIFTYKEIEKLVRSAYNQSVTYKLKLTSAKSYTFSM
;
A
#
# COMPACT_ATOMS: atom_id res chain seq x y z
N MET A 1 9.52 9.09 10.45
CA MET A 1 10.19 9.05 9.12
C MET A 1 11.13 10.23 8.91
N GLY A 2 12.30 10.01 8.30
CA GLY A 2 13.25 11.07 7.90
C GLY A 2 13.37 11.19 6.37
N ILE A 3 13.45 12.43 5.84
CA ILE A 3 13.65 12.71 4.40
C ILE A 3 14.91 11.99 3.89
N ALA A 4 15.98 12.03 4.68
CA ALA A 4 17.26 11.40 4.36
C ALA A 4 17.12 9.90 4.08
N ASN A 5 16.41 9.14 4.92
CA ASN A 5 16.20 7.70 4.72
C ASN A 5 15.40 7.40 3.45
N THR A 6 14.40 8.24 3.13
CA THR A 6 13.61 8.09 1.90
C THR A 6 14.48 8.33 0.66
N ILE A 7 15.36 9.35 0.70
CA ILE A 7 16.30 9.65 -0.38
C ILE A 7 17.31 8.51 -0.54
N ILE A 8 17.93 8.05 0.55
CA ILE A 8 18.92 6.96 0.53
C ILE A 8 18.29 5.70 -0.07
N ARG A 9 17.11 5.29 0.39
CA ARG A 9 16.40 4.11 -0.14
C ARG A 9 16.01 4.27 -1.60
N SER A 10 15.63 5.47 -2.03
CA SER A 10 15.29 5.70 -3.43
C SER A 10 16.49 5.65 -4.37
N ARG A 11 17.73 5.71 -3.86
CA ARG A 11 18.91 5.35 -4.67
C ARG A 11 18.90 3.88 -5.07
N HIS A 12 18.24 3.00 -4.30
CA HIS A 12 18.08 1.61 -4.70
C HIS A 12 17.21 1.49 -5.95
N ASP A 13 16.31 2.43 -6.25
CA ASP A 13 15.50 2.41 -7.48
C ASP A 13 16.37 2.46 -8.75
N LEU A 14 17.64 2.89 -8.64
CA LEU A 14 18.64 2.91 -9.71
C LEU A 14 19.39 1.60 -9.90
N VAL A 15 19.34 0.70 -8.92
CA VAL A 15 20.02 -0.60 -8.97
C VAL A 15 19.33 -1.46 -10.01
N LYS A 16 20.12 -2.06 -10.91
CA LYS A 16 19.61 -2.97 -11.94
C LYS A 16 18.78 -4.09 -11.29
N PRO A 17 17.63 -4.50 -11.86
CA PRO A 17 16.76 -5.54 -11.27
C PRO A 17 17.52 -6.81 -10.86
N LYS A 18 18.50 -7.23 -11.65
CA LYS A 18 19.33 -8.43 -11.38
C LYS A 18 20.17 -8.38 -10.10
N ASN A 19 20.41 -7.19 -9.56
CA ASN A 19 21.21 -6.99 -8.35
C ASN A 19 20.32 -6.73 -7.12
N LYS A 20 19.00 -6.88 -7.25
CA LYS A 20 18.05 -6.71 -6.15
C LYS A 20 17.96 -7.99 -5.32
N SER A 21 17.67 -7.85 -4.03
CA SER A 21 17.56 -9.00 -3.11
C SER A 21 16.41 -9.96 -3.48
N TYR A 22 15.36 -9.43 -4.12
CA TYR A 22 14.20 -10.20 -4.57
C TYR A 22 14.35 -10.74 -6.00
N TRP A 23 15.54 -10.64 -6.59
CA TRP A 23 15.77 -11.11 -7.96
C TRP A 23 15.45 -12.59 -8.11
N GLY A 24 14.73 -12.93 -9.19
CA GLY A 24 14.35 -14.31 -9.49
C GLY A 24 13.21 -14.87 -8.65
N CYS A 25 12.65 -14.10 -7.70
CA CYS A 25 11.40 -14.45 -7.04
C CYS A 25 10.24 -14.52 -8.05
N ASP A 26 9.24 -15.34 -7.72
CA ASP A 26 7.96 -15.39 -8.44
C ASP A 26 6.86 -15.21 -7.41
N LEU A 27 6.16 -14.07 -7.47
CA LEU A 27 5.21 -13.70 -6.42
C LEU A 27 3.89 -14.43 -6.64
N ASP A 28 3.46 -15.19 -5.64
CA ASP A 28 2.10 -15.73 -5.54
C ASP A 28 1.23 -14.71 -4.79
N ILE A 29 0.22 -14.18 -5.46
CA ILE A 29 -0.63 -13.08 -4.98
C ILE A 29 -2.07 -13.60 -4.90
N LYS A 30 -2.57 -13.83 -3.69
CA LYS A 30 -3.93 -14.34 -3.45
C LYS A 30 -4.78 -13.31 -2.76
N LEU A 31 -6.00 -13.11 -3.24
CA LEU A 31 -7.03 -12.38 -2.52
C LEU A 31 -7.79 -13.38 -1.65
N VAL A 32 -7.86 -13.11 -0.35
CA VAL A 32 -8.51 -13.98 0.62
C VAL A 32 -9.58 -13.18 1.35
N ASP A 33 -10.79 -13.72 1.39
CA ASP A 33 -11.89 -13.14 2.16
C ASP A 33 -11.59 -13.19 3.65
N VAL A 34 -11.92 -12.11 4.32
CA VAL A 34 -11.66 -11.95 5.75
C VAL A 34 -12.34 -13.03 6.59
N ASP A 35 -13.51 -13.51 6.16
CA ASP A 35 -14.23 -14.57 6.87
C ASP A 35 -13.46 -15.89 6.93
N HIS A 36 -12.57 -16.15 5.95
CA HIS A 36 -11.68 -17.31 5.99
C HIS A 36 -10.77 -17.31 7.24
N PHE A 37 -10.38 -16.13 7.74
CA PHE A 37 -9.59 -15.99 8.97
C PHE A 37 -10.45 -16.15 10.23
N ARG A 38 -11.74 -15.79 10.18
CA ARG A 38 -12.66 -15.88 11.32
C ARG A 38 -13.13 -17.32 11.57
N THR A 39 -13.25 -18.13 10.52
CA THR A 39 -13.79 -19.50 10.60
C THR A 39 -12.75 -20.55 10.98
N LYS A 40 -11.45 -20.21 11.04
CA LYS A 40 -10.39 -21.16 11.40
C LYS A 40 -10.47 -21.54 12.89
N LYS A 41 -10.57 -22.85 13.17
CA LYS A 41 -10.54 -23.42 14.54
C LYS A 41 -9.26 -23.07 15.32
N THR A 42 -8.16 -22.83 14.62
CA THR A 42 -6.89 -22.41 15.23
C THR A 42 -6.42 -21.16 14.52
N VAL A 43 -6.48 -20.03 15.23
CA VAL A 43 -5.99 -18.73 14.73
C VAL A 43 -4.54 -18.57 15.17
N LEU A 44 -3.63 -18.43 14.22
CA LEU A 44 -2.21 -18.20 14.49
C LEU A 44 -1.97 -16.81 15.11
N PRO A 45 -0.85 -16.57 15.82
CA PRO A 45 -0.57 -15.26 16.45
C PRO A 45 -0.66 -14.07 15.49
N THR A 46 -0.16 -14.21 14.25
CA THR A 46 -0.28 -13.19 13.21
C THR A 46 -1.74 -12.95 12.81
N GLU A 47 -2.51 -14.02 12.59
CA GLU A 47 -3.93 -13.91 12.27
C GLU A 47 -4.70 -13.25 13.42
N LYS A 48 -4.34 -13.51 14.70
CA LYS A 48 -4.90 -12.80 15.85
C LYS A 48 -4.58 -11.30 15.82
N ARG A 49 -3.36 -10.90 15.46
CA ARG A 49 -2.98 -9.48 15.29
C ARG A 49 -3.82 -8.81 14.20
N VAL A 50 -3.95 -9.45 13.04
CA VAL A 50 -4.76 -8.91 11.93
C VAL A 50 -6.23 -8.83 12.32
N LEU A 51 -6.78 -9.88 12.96
CA LEU A 51 -8.16 -9.92 13.46
C LEU A 51 -8.46 -8.83 14.49
N ALA A 52 -7.55 -8.62 15.45
CA ALA A 52 -7.74 -7.68 16.54
C ALA A 52 -7.67 -6.20 16.11
N HIS A 53 -6.85 -5.88 15.09
CA HIS A 53 -6.57 -4.49 14.73
C HIS A 53 -7.22 -4.04 13.42
N GLU A 54 -7.19 -4.89 12.39
CA GLU A 54 -7.69 -4.52 11.05
C GLU A 54 -9.11 -5.04 10.81
N ILE A 55 -9.44 -6.22 11.36
CA ILE A 55 -10.67 -6.96 11.04
C ILE A 55 -11.65 -6.98 12.23
N SER A 56 -11.41 -6.14 13.24
CA SER A 56 -12.19 -6.07 14.50
C SER A 56 -13.68 -5.72 14.35
N GLY A 57 -14.17 -5.52 13.12
CA GLY A 57 -15.52 -5.10 12.80
C GLY A 57 -15.70 -3.58 12.79
N LYS A 58 -14.69 -2.82 13.22
CA LYS A 58 -14.68 -1.35 13.18
C LYS A 58 -14.33 -0.78 11.82
N GLU A 59 -13.60 -1.54 11.01
CA GLU A 59 -13.15 -1.13 9.68
C GLU A 59 -13.74 -2.09 8.62
N PRO A 60 -14.19 -1.60 7.46
CA PRO A 60 -14.87 -2.40 6.44
C PRO A 60 -13.87 -3.19 5.57
N VAL A 61 -13.02 -4.01 6.20
CA VAL A 61 -12.08 -4.88 5.49
C VAL A 61 -12.81 -6.14 5.03
N GLU A 62 -13.04 -6.25 3.72
CA GLU A 62 -13.69 -7.44 3.12
C GLU A 62 -12.67 -8.52 2.73
N ARG A 63 -11.55 -8.07 2.15
CA ARG A 63 -10.52 -8.94 1.58
C ARG A 63 -9.12 -8.43 1.93
N VAL A 64 -8.22 -9.37 2.16
CA VAL A 64 -6.79 -9.12 2.34
C VAL A 64 -6.00 -9.79 1.23
N ILE A 65 -4.78 -9.32 0.99
CA ILE A 65 -3.87 -9.93 0.03
C ILE A 65 -2.88 -10.80 0.79
N VAL A 66 -2.70 -12.05 0.38
CA VAL A 66 -1.64 -12.92 0.84
C VAL A 66 -0.56 -12.98 -0.23
N LEU A 67 0.67 -12.63 0.16
CA LEU A 67 1.85 -12.57 -0.70
C LEU A 67 2.85 -13.63 -0.27
N ASP A 68 3.26 -14.49 -1.20
CA ASP A 68 4.29 -15.52 -0.97
C ASP A 68 5.25 -15.61 -2.18
N ASN A 69 6.37 -16.29 -2.01
CA ASN A 69 7.23 -16.69 -3.12
C ASN A 69 6.85 -18.09 -3.60
N LYS A 70 6.38 -18.19 -4.83
CA LYS A 70 6.06 -19.43 -5.52
C LYS A 70 7.32 -20.28 -5.77
N LYS A 71 8.46 -19.64 -6.01
CA LYS A 71 9.73 -20.32 -6.26
C LYS A 71 10.40 -20.77 -4.98
N LYS A 72 9.96 -21.92 -4.45
CA LYS A 72 10.42 -22.49 -3.17
C LYS A 72 11.93 -22.73 -3.09
N SER A 73 12.61 -22.93 -4.22
CA SER A 73 14.08 -23.07 -4.25
C SER A 73 14.83 -21.81 -3.80
N LEU A 74 14.19 -20.65 -3.82
CA LEU A 74 14.75 -19.39 -3.30
C LEU A 74 14.29 -19.08 -1.87
N GLY A 75 13.57 -20.01 -1.22
CA GLY A 75 13.04 -19.83 0.11
C GLY A 75 11.84 -18.89 0.18
N ARG A 76 11.52 -18.48 1.42
CA ARG A 76 10.43 -17.54 1.76
C ARG A 76 10.86 -16.09 1.50
N LEU A 77 9.89 -15.20 1.33
CA LEU A 77 10.17 -13.76 1.21
C LEU A 77 10.67 -13.21 2.56
N THR A 78 11.90 -12.74 2.58
CA THR A 78 12.48 -12.07 3.74
C THR A 78 11.92 -10.65 3.87
N THR A 79 11.94 -10.10 5.09
CA THR A 79 11.52 -8.71 5.34
C THR A 79 12.24 -7.71 4.43
N ASN A 80 13.54 -7.91 4.16
CA ASN A 80 14.31 -7.00 3.29
C ASN A 80 13.86 -7.08 1.82
N GLN A 81 13.57 -8.28 1.31
CA GLN A 81 13.01 -8.44 -0.03
C GLN A 81 11.66 -7.72 -0.15
N VAL A 82 10.79 -7.87 0.84
CA VAL A 82 9.49 -7.17 0.87
C VAL A 82 9.68 -5.67 0.89
N LYS A 83 10.59 -5.13 1.71
CA LYS A 83 10.88 -3.67 1.72
C LYS A 83 11.37 -3.17 0.36
N GLU A 84 12.27 -3.90 -0.30
CA GLU A 84 12.77 -3.52 -1.61
C GLU A 84 11.67 -3.57 -2.69
N ILE A 85 10.81 -4.60 -2.66
CA ILE A 85 9.64 -4.71 -3.55
C ILE A 85 8.72 -3.49 -3.38
N LEU A 86 8.34 -3.16 -2.14
CA LEU A 86 7.49 -2.01 -1.84
C LEU A 86 8.15 -0.69 -2.27
N ASN A 87 9.44 -0.52 -1.98
CA ASN A 87 10.18 0.67 -2.36
C ASN A 87 10.25 0.85 -3.89
N ASP A 88 10.44 -0.22 -4.66
CA ASP A 88 10.48 -0.18 -6.12
C ASP A 88 9.11 0.07 -6.74
N MET A 89 8.03 -0.35 -6.07
CA MET A 89 6.65 0.03 -6.40
C MET A 89 6.31 1.49 -6.05
N GLY A 90 7.22 2.24 -5.43
CA GLY A 90 7.03 3.66 -5.14
C GLY A 90 6.55 3.98 -3.72
N PHE A 91 6.45 2.97 -2.85
CA PHE A 91 6.11 3.22 -1.45
C PHE A 91 7.27 3.82 -0.68
N ASN A 92 6.94 4.72 0.24
CA ASN A 92 7.80 5.06 1.35
C ASN A 92 7.58 4.02 2.45
N VAL A 93 8.54 3.13 2.59
CA VAL A 93 8.49 2.02 3.55
C VAL A 93 9.06 2.49 4.87
N ASP A 94 8.34 2.32 5.97
CA ASP A 94 8.86 2.44 7.32
C ASP A 94 8.78 1.07 8.02
N VAL A 95 9.84 0.74 8.74
CA VAL A 95 9.88 -0.48 9.56
C VAL A 95 9.66 0.00 10.97
N ILE A 96 8.40 0.34 11.25
CA ILE A 96 8.02 0.64 12.62
C ILE A 96 7.52 -0.67 13.20
N ILE A 97 8.40 -1.39 13.89
CA ILE A 97 7.97 -2.35 14.91
C ILE A 97 7.37 -1.49 16.02
N SER A 98 6.10 -1.14 15.87
CA SER A 98 5.35 -0.32 16.81
C SER A 98 4.32 -1.20 17.48
N GLU A 99 4.42 -1.29 18.81
CA GLU A 99 3.39 -1.88 19.67
C GLU A 99 2.01 -1.27 19.43
N LYS A 100 1.90 -0.08 18.83
CA LYS A 100 0.63 0.62 18.61
C LYS A 100 -0.16 0.12 17.40
N TYR A 101 0.51 -0.35 16.36
CA TYR A 101 -0.16 -0.80 15.11
C TYR A 101 0.01 -2.29 14.86
N HIS A 102 0.84 -2.97 15.66
CA HIS A 102 1.07 -4.42 15.59
C HIS A 102 1.31 -4.94 14.17
N ALA A 103 1.90 -4.14 13.28
CA ALA A 103 2.30 -4.53 11.93
C ALA A 103 3.83 -4.61 11.84
N ASP A 104 4.34 -5.51 11.02
CA ASP A 104 5.79 -5.72 10.88
C ASP A 104 6.41 -4.69 9.90
N ILE A 105 5.61 -4.24 8.92
CA ILE A 105 5.97 -3.16 7.99
C ILE A 105 4.78 -2.22 7.80
N LEU A 106 5.04 -0.92 7.81
CA LEU A 106 4.09 0.12 7.43
C LEU A 106 4.63 0.82 6.18
N ALA A 107 3.81 1.03 5.17
CA ALA A 107 4.23 1.82 4.02
C ALA A 107 3.11 2.70 3.49
N ALA A 108 3.50 3.81 2.86
CA ALA A 108 2.55 4.71 2.23
C ALA A 108 3.08 5.21 0.88
N MET A 109 2.17 5.43 -0.06
CA MET A 109 2.48 5.98 -1.38
C MET A 109 1.48 7.08 -1.72
N ASN A 110 1.94 8.19 -2.28
CA ASN A 110 1.04 9.19 -2.85
C ASN A 110 0.36 8.63 -4.11
N ILE A 111 -0.98 8.73 -4.16
CA ILE A 111 -1.79 8.21 -5.28
C ILE A 111 -2.67 9.28 -5.93
N GLY A 112 -2.79 10.46 -5.32
CA GLY A 112 -3.73 11.47 -5.79
C GLY A 112 -3.28 12.89 -5.47
N GLY A 113 -3.20 13.67 -6.55
CA GLY A 113 -2.96 15.11 -6.51
C GLY A 113 -1.68 15.53 -5.78
N THR A 114 -1.51 16.84 -5.70
CA THR A 114 -0.57 17.47 -4.79
C THR A 114 -1.29 18.63 -4.12
N ALA A 115 -1.05 18.82 -2.82
CA ALA A 115 -1.55 19.97 -2.10
C ALA A 115 -0.92 21.28 -2.63
N ILE A 116 0.31 21.18 -3.13
CA ILE A 116 1.06 22.28 -3.75
C ILE A 116 0.95 22.12 -5.28
N PRO A 117 0.20 22.97 -6.01
CA PRO A 117 -0.02 22.80 -7.45
C PRO A 117 1.27 22.86 -8.29
N SER A 118 2.24 23.66 -7.87
CA SER A 118 3.53 23.80 -8.55
C SER A 118 4.47 22.60 -8.34
N TRP A 119 4.17 21.70 -7.38
CA TRP A 119 5.02 20.55 -7.08
C TRP A 119 5.17 19.61 -8.26
N ILE A 120 4.08 19.31 -8.97
CA ILE A 120 4.12 18.42 -10.15
C ILE A 120 5.02 19.02 -11.23
N LYS A 121 4.93 20.34 -11.45
CA LYS A 121 5.77 21.04 -12.44
C LYS A 121 7.25 20.94 -12.04
N LEU A 122 7.58 21.26 -10.79
CA LEU A 122 8.93 21.17 -10.27
C LEU A 122 9.48 19.73 -10.37
N ALA A 123 8.72 18.75 -9.89
CA ALA A 123 9.11 17.35 -9.92
C ALA A 123 9.35 16.85 -11.36
N ARG A 124 8.54 17.28 -12.32
CA ARG A 124 8.75 16.95 -13.75
C ARG A 124 9.99 17.61 -14.34
N ILE A 125 10.31 18.85 -13.95
CA ILE A 125 11.55 19.52 -14.37
C ILE A 125 12.76 18.75 -13.83
N VAL A 126 12.74 18.39 -12.53
CA VAL A 126 13.81 17.59 -11.93
C VAL A 126 13.89 16.22 -12.57
N ALA A 127 12.77 15.56 -12.86
CA ALA A 127 12.73 14.26 -13.51
C ALA A 127 13.26 14.27 -14.96
N ARG A 128 13.23 15.41 -15.66
CA ARG A 128 13.89 15.53 -16.98
C ARG A 128 15.41 15.43 -16.87
N ILE A 129 15.97 16.00 -15.80
CA ILE A 129 17.42 15.98 -15.53
C ILE A 129 17.82 14.65 -14.90
N LEU A 130 17.00 14.15 -13.99
CA LEU A 130 17.24 12.93 -13.23
C LEU A 130 15.97 12.05 -13.26
N PRO A 131 15.78 11.21 -14.29
CA PRO A 131 14.57 10.39 -14.45
C PRO A 131 14.25 9.49 -13.26
N SER A 132 15.27 9.06 -12.52
CA SER A 132 15.11 8.27 -11.30
C SER A 132 14.47 9.02 -10.14
N ALA A 133 14.51 10.36 -10.14
CA ALA A 133 13.88 11.18 -9.13
C ALA A 133 12.34 11.24 -9.28
N GLU A 134 11.79 10.80 -10.42
CA GLU A 134 10.35 10.92 -10.69
C GLU A 134 9.50 10.17 -9.63
N LYS A 135 9.82 8.90 -9.34
CA LYS A 135 9.13 8.12 -8.30
C LYS A 135 9.34 8.73 -6.91
N LEU A 136 10.57 9.13 -6.60
CA LEU A 136 10.89 9.76 -5.32
C LEU A 136 10.04 11.02 -5.09
N LEU A 137 9.99 11.93 -6.05
CA LEU A 137 9.34 13.24 -5.89
C LEU A 137 7.82 13.17 -6.01
N LEU A 138 7.28 12.30 -6.87
CA LEU A 138 5.84 12.23 -7.15
C LEU A 138 5.10 11.21 -6.26
N LEU A 139 5.77 10.13 -5.84
CA LEU A 139 5.15 9.06 -5.05
C LEU A 139 5.59 9.07 -3.57
N LYS A 140 6.87 9.32 -3.29
CA LYS A 140 7.47 9.14 -1.95
C LYS A 140 7.66 10.42 -1.14
N LEU A 141 7.83 11.58 -1.78
CA LEU A 141 8.06 12.87 -1.11
C LEU A 141 6.99 13.92 -1.45
N SER A 142 6.03 13.57 -2.31
CA SER A 142 5.01 14.50 -2.71
C SER A 142 4.13 14.91 -1.52
N PRO A 143 3.74 16.21 -1.42
CA PRO A 143 2.69 16.65 -0.52
C PRO A 143 1.34 16.16 -1.05
N GLY A 144 1.10 14.87 -0.97
CA GLY A 144 -0.06 14.19 -1.53
C GLY A 144 -1.37 14.57 -0.85
N LYS A 145 -2.45 14.62 -1.65
CA LYS A 145 -3.82 14.74 -1.13
C LYS A 145 -4.43 13.39 -0.81
N ASP A 146 -4.08 12.36 -1.58
CA ASP A 146 -4.57 11.00 -1.36
C ASP A 146 -3.40 10.03 -1.25
N ARG A 147 -3.51 9.08 -0.32
CA ARG A 147 -2.46 8.11 -0.05
C ARG A 147 -2.99 6.70 -0.03
N LEU A 148 -2.22 5.79 -0.62
CA LEU A 148 -2.38 4.36 -0.41
C LEU A 148 -1.51 3.96 0.76
N HIS A 149 -2.15 3.54 1.84
CA HIS A 149 -1.51 3.02 3.04
C HIS A 149 -1.57 1.51 3.02
N ILE A 150 -0.48 0.88 3.44
CA ILE A 150 -0.39 -0.58 3.58
C ILE A 150 0.23 -0.94 4.92
N ARG A 151 -0.31 -2.01 5.51
CA ARG A 151 0.19 -2.69 6.70
C ARG A 151 0.48 -4.12 6.31
N LEU A 152 1.68 -4.60 6.63
CA LEU A 152 2.08 -5.97 6.33
C LEU A 152 2.38 -6.73 7.62
N PHE A 153 1.95 -7.98 7.63
CA PHE A 153 2.09 -8.89 8.75
C PHE A 153 2.73 -10.18 8.26
N GLU A 154 3.85 -10.57 8.85
CA GLU A 154 4.54 -11.82 8.55
C GLU A 154 3.81 -12.98 9.23
N ASN A 155 3.45 -13.99 8.44
CA ASN A 155 2.82 -15.21 8.94
C ASN A 155 3.87 -16.28 9.26
N ASN A 156 3.52 -17.25 10.11
CA ASN A 156 4.44 -18.29 10.56
C ASN A 156 4.96 -19.19 9.41
N ASP A 157 4.18 -19.30 8.33
CA ASP A 157 4.54 -20.04 7.12
C ASP A 157 5.45 -19.23 6.16
N GLY A 158 5.81 -18.00 6.52
CA GLY A 158 6.64 -17.09 5.73
C GLY A 158 5.90 -16.32 4.64
N SER A 159 4.57 -16.47 4.55
CA SER A 159 3.74 -15.60 3.73
C SER A 159 3.51 -14.25 4.42
N TRP A 160 3.11 -13.25 3.65
CA TRP A 160 2.85 -11.90 4.13
C TRP A 160 1.38 -11.54 3.89
N ILE A 161 0.68 -11.17 4.96
CA ILE A 161 -0.67 -10.62 4.87
C ILE A 161 -0.53 -9.11 4.64
N VAL A 162 -1.12 -8.61 3.58
CA VAL A 162 -1.13 -7.20 3.20
C VAL A 162 -2.54 -6.67 3.34
N VAL A 163 -2.70 -5.68 4.22
CA VAL A 163 -3.92 -4.91 4.41
C VAL A 163 -3.67 -3.51 3.86
N SER A 164 -4.60 -3.00 3.06
CA SER A 164 -4.42 -1.74 2.35
C SER A 164 -5.68 -0.90 2.32
N HIS A 165 -5.54 0.41 2.48
CA HIS A 165 -6.63 1.38 2.35
C HIS A 165 -6.13 2.68 1.72
N THR A 166 -7.06 3.45 1.15
CA THR A 166 -6.78 4.83 0.75
C THR A 166 -7.31 5.81 1.77
N ASP A 167 -6.55 6.88 2.04
CA ASP A 167 -6.94 7.94 2.96
C ASP A 167 -6.75 9.32 2.31
N HIS A 168 -7.66 10.26 2.62
CA HIS A 168 -7.62 11.63 2.14
C HIS A 168 -6.93 12.52 3.17
N ASN A 169 -5.77 13.06 2.80
CA ASN A 169 -4.96 13.94 3.62
C ASN A 169 -4.83 15.32 2.96
N TRP A 170 -5.59 16.30 3.42
CA TRP A 170 -5.63 17.65 2.85
C TRP A 170 -4.26 18.34 2.70
N MET A 171 -3.30 18.07 3.60
CA MET A 171 -1.89 18.45 3.48
C MET A 171 -1.02 17.56 4.37
N SER A 172 -0.35 16.57 3.78
CA SER A 172 0.60 15.73 4.50
C SER A 172 1.95 15.75 3.80
N LEU A 173 2.90 16.52 4.34
CA LEU A 173 4.31 16.26 4.06
C LEU A 173 4.70 14.99 4.81
N ASN A 174 5.31 14.03 4.11
CA ASN A 174 5.56 12.65 4.54
C ASN A 174 6.20 12.40 5.92
N LEU A 175 6.65 13.43 6.63
CA LEU A 175 7.37 13.27 7.88
C LEU A 175 6.54 13.50 9.12
N VAL A 176 5.70 14.53 9.11
CA VAL A 176 5.13 15.05 10.35
C VAL A 176 3.85 14.32 10.71
N GLN A 177 3.11 13.78 9.72
CA GLN A 177 1.77 13.29 9.98
C GLN A 177 1.67 11.81 10.31
N VAL A 178 2.59 10.96 9.86
CA VAL A 178 2.75 9.64 10.51
C VAL A 178 3.04 9.88 12.00
N TYR A 179 3.93 10.81 12.34
CA TYR A 179 4.19 11.18 13.73
C TYR A 179 3.00 11.87 14.46
N LYS A 180 2.23 12.74 13.80
CA LYS A 180 1.06 13.44 14.42
C LYS A 180 -0.20 12.57 14.51
N SER A 181 -0.48 11.71 13.53
CA SER A 181 -1.49 10.65 13.65
C SER A 181 -1.09 9.61 14.70
N HIS A 182 0.20 9.55 15.07
CA HIS A 182 0.70 8.78 16.20
C HIS A 182 0.62 9.49 17.56
N LEU A 183 0.50 10.84 17.62
CA LEU A 183 0.54 11.60 18.88
C LEU A 183 -0.76 12.34 19.28
N LYS A 184 -1.68 12.64 18.36
CA LYS A 184 -2.94 13.32 18.72
C LYS A 184 -4.13 12.71 18.01
N GLY A 185 -4.87 11.86 18.74
CA GLY A 185 -6.31 11.72 18.52
C GLY A 185 -7.02 13.00 18.97
N GLY A 186 -7.23 13.95 18.06
CA GLY A 186 -7.94 15.20 18.31
C GLY A 186 -7.63 16.17 17.19
N PHE A 187 -8.57 16.78 16.47
CA PHE A 187 -9.91 17.22 16.80
C PHE A 187 -10.84 16.92 15.62
N SER A 188 -11.78 15.98 15.76
CA SER A 188 -13.01 16.00 14.98
C SER A 188 -14.13 15.52 15.90
N LYS A 189 -15.14 16.36 16.08
CA LYS A 189 -16.27 16.14 17.00
C LYS A 189 -17.36 15.25 16.39
N ASN A 190 -17.23 14.87 15.13
CA ASN A 190 -18.15 13.93 14.47
C ASN A 190 -17.45 12.58 14.34
N ALA A 191 -17.90 11.60 15.15
CA ALA A 191 -17.32 10.26 15.18
C ALA A 191 -17.54 9.47 13.87
N GLU A 192 -18.45 9.91 13.00
CA GLU A 192 -18.74 9.25 11.72
C GLU A 192 -17.79 9.65 10.57
N GLU A 193 -17.04 10.75 10.69
CA GLU A 193 -16.07 11.20 9.67
C GLU A 193 -14.60 10.97 10.06
N LYS A 194 -14.34 10.23 11.14
CA LYS A 194 -12.97 9.90 11.56
C LYS A 194 -12.39 8.79 10.69
N GLY A 195 -11.83 9.16 9.53
CA GLY A 195 -10.69 8.47 8.92
C GLY A 195 -10.80 6.95 8.73
N ALA A 196 -12.00 6.43 8.47
CA ALA A 196 -12.14 5.04 8.02
C ALA A 196 -11.61 4.99 6.58
N GLY A 197 -10.37 4.52 6.42
CA GLY A 197 -9.76 4.38 5.11
C GLY A 197 -10.64 3.55 4.16
N ASP A 198 -10.59 3.85 2.87
CA ASP A 198 -11.31 3.09 1.85
C ASP A 198 -10.53 1.81 1.50
N TYR A 199 -10.84 0.75 2.23
CA TYR A 199 -10.18 -0.57 2.12
C TYR A 199 -10.47 -1.27 0.79
N VAL A 200 -11.68 -1.12 0.23
CA VAL A 200 -12.04 -1.75 -1.05
C VAL A 200 -11.17 -1.18 -2.18
N THR A 201 -11.11 0.16 -2.27
CA THR A 201 -10.24 0.82 -3.27
C THR A 201 -8.77 0.51 -3.01
N GLY A 202 -8.33 0.55 -1.75
CA GLY A 202 -6.96 0.23 -1.37
C GLY A 202 -6.53 -1.17 -1.81
N THR A 203 -7.35 -2.20 -1.52
CA THR A 203 -7.08 -3.60 -1.89
C THR A 203 -7.05 -3.80 -3.40
N LEU A 204 -7.97 -3.17 -4.16
CA LEU A 204 -7.95 -3.23 -5.62
C LEU A 204 -6.68 -2.59 -6.19
N MET A 205 -6.29 -1.41 -5.70
CA MET A 205 -5.06 -0.73 -6.11
C MET A 205 -3.82 -1.58 -5.80
N MET A 206 -3.72 -2.09 -4.58
CA MET A 206 -2.55 -2.87 -4.15
C MET A 206 -2.42 -4.17 -4.93
N SER A 207 -3.54 -4.87 -5.17
CA SER A 207 -3.56 -6.09 -5.99
C SER A 207 -3.09 -5.80 -7.43
N ALA A 208 -3.58 -4.71 -8.04
CA ALA A 208 -3.15 -4.32 -9.39
C ALA A 208 -1.65 -3.97 -9.45
N LEU A 209 -1.13 -3.29 -8.43
CA LEU A 209 0.29 -2.94 -8.32
C LEU A 209 1.17 -4.19 -8.18
N LEU A 210 0.82 -5.12 -7.29
CA LEU A 210 1.57 -6.36 -7.08
C LEU A 210 1.59 -7.23 -8.33
N ASN A 211 0.44 -7.39 -8.99
CA ASN A 211 0.34 -8.18 -10.21
C ASN A 211 1.22 -7.59 -11.33
N LYS A 212 1.18 -6.26 -11.53
CA LYS A 212 2.03 -5.62 -12.52
C LYS A 212 3.51 -5.71 -12.15
N PHE A 213 3.83 -5.55 -10.87
CA PHE A 213 5.19 -5.68 -10.38
C PHE A 213 5.73 -7.09 -10.65
N ASN A 214 4.96 -8.15 -10.36
CA ASN A 214 5.37 -9.52 -10.67
C ASN A 214 5.60 -9.71 -12.18
N GLU A 215 4.71 -9.20 -13.03
CA GLU A 215 4.91 -9.23 -14.49
C GLU A 215 6.23 -8.55 -14.91
N LYS A 216 6.58 -7.43 -14.29
CA LYS A 216 7.82 -6.69 -14.56
C LYS A 216 9.04 -7.43 -14.05
N LEU A 217 8.94 -8.04 -12.88
CA LEU A 217 9.97 -8.90 -12.29
C LEU A 217 10.29 -10.06 -13.24
N GLN A 218 9.28 -10.80 -13.71
CA GLN A 218 9.47 -11.92 -14.67
C GLN A 218 10.09 -11.47 -16.00
N LYS A 219 9.87 -10.21 -16.40
CA LYS A 219 10.44 -9.63 -17.63
C LYS A 219 11.77 -8.90 -17.40
N ASN A 220 12.31 -8.91 -16.19
CA ASN A 220 13.54 -8.20 -15.81
C ASN A 220 13.47 -6.69 -16.10
N ARG A 221 12.30 -6.08 -15.90
CA ARG A 221 12.03 -4.66 -16.18
C ARG A 221 11.77 -3.88 -14.91
N ILE A 222 12.09 -2.59 -14.95
CA ILE A 222 11.80 -1.64 -13.86
C ILE A 222 10.32 -1.24 -13.93
N PHE A 223 9.69 -1.12 -12.77
CA PHE A 223 8.35 -0.56 -12.64
C PHE A 223 8.43 0.99 -12.58
N THR A 224 7.83 1.64 -13.57
CA THR A 224 7.97 3.09 -13.78
C THR A 224 6.83 3.89 -13.15
N TYR A 225 7.06 5.19 -12.89
CA TYR A 225 6.03 6.10 -12.36
C TYR A 225 4.76 6.11 -13.22
N LYS A 226 4.88 6.26 -14.54
CA LYS A 226 3.73 6.33 -15.46
C LYS A 226 2.85 5.08 -15.40
N GLU A 227 3.47 3.91 -15.22
CA GLU A 227 2.73 2.65 -15.11
C GLU A 227 2.00 2.55 -13.77
N ILE A 228 2.66 2.95 -12.67
CA ILE A 228 2.04 3.04 -11.35
C ILE A 228 0.85 4.01 -11.40
N GLU A 229 1.03 5.22 -11.96
CA GLU A 229 -0.03 6.23 -12.09
C GLU A 229 -1.23 5.69 -12.88
N LYS A 230 -0.99 5.03 -14.01
CA LYS A 230 -2.06 4.45 -14.84
C LYS A 230 -2.85 3.38 -14.08
N LEU A 231 -2.18 2.51 -13.33
CA LEU A 231 -2.83 1.45 -12.57
C LEU A 231 -3.65 2.01 -11.41
N VAL A 232 -3.10 2.94 -10.66
CA VAL A 232 -3.79 3.63 -9.57
C VAL A 232 -5.07 4.29 -10.08
N ARG A 233 -4.99 5.07 -11.17
CA ARG A 233 -6.17 5.70 -11.79
C ARG A 233 -7.20 4.67 -12.26
N SER A 234 -6.76 3.58 -12.88
CA SER A 234 -7.65 2.52 -13.36
C SER A 234 -8.39 1.83 -12.21
N ALA A 235 -7.67 1.46 -11.14
CA ALA A 235 -8.24 0.81 -9.97
C ALA A 235 -9.22 1.74 -9.22
N TYR A 236 -8.92 3.03 -9.14
CA TYR A 236 -9.86 4.03 -8.62
C TYR A 236 -11.17 4.08 -9.41
N ASN A 237 -11.10 4.16 -10.74
CA ASN A 237 -12.30 4.19 -11.58
C ASN A 237 -13.13 2.90 -11.47
N GLN A 238 -12.46 1.75 -11.33
CA GLN A 238 -13.13 0.46 -11.09
C GLN A 238 -13.85 0.45 -9.74
N SER A 239 -13.23 0.97 -8.68
CA SER A 239 -13.85 1.00 -7.36
C SER A 239 -15.06 1.94 -7.30
N VAL A 240 -15.00 3.10 -7.97
CA VAL A 240 -16.16 3.99 -8.14
C VAL A 240 -17.30 3.27 -8.84
N THR A 241 -17.02 2.57 -9.94
CA THR A 241 -18.03 1.81 -10.70
C THR A 241 -18.65 0.69 -9.85
N TYR A 242 -17.83 -0.03 -9.08
CA TYR A 242 -18.29 -1.08 -8.17
C TYR A 242 -19.23 -0.52 -7.08
N LYS A 243 -18.86 0.61 -6.47
CA LYS A 243 -19.68 1.26 -5.43
C LYS A 243 -21.02 1.74 -5.98
N LEU A 244 -21.06 2.30 -7.18
CA LEU A 244 -22.30 2.72 -7.86
C LEU A 244 -23.23 1.52 -8.16
N LYS A 245 -22.68 0.36 -8.50
CA LYS A 245 -23.47 -0.87 -8.70
C LYS A 245 -24.08 -1.38 -7.39
N LEU A 246 -23.33 -1.30 -6.29
CA LEU A 246 -23.84 -1.70 -4.97
C LEU A 246 -24.95 -0.78 -4.46
N THR A 247 -24.83 0.53 -4.66
CA THR A 247 -25.88 1.48 -4.25
C THR A 247 -27.15 1.33 -5.07
N SER A 248 -27.02 1.17 -6.40
CA SER A 248 -28.17 0.92 -7.27
C SER A 248 -28.88 -0.40 -6.94
N ALA A 249 -28.14 -1.49 -6.67
CA ALA A 249 -28.74 -2.76 -6.25
C ALA A 249 -29.55 -2.64 -4.95
N LYS A 250 -29.09 -1.84 -3.97
CA LYS A 250 -29.80 -1.61 -2.71
C LYS A 250 -31.07 -0.75 -2.87
N SER A 251 -31.10 0.17 -3.84
CA SER A 251 -32.29 0.99 -4.10
C SER A 251 -33.47 0.20 -4.70
N TYR A 252 -33.21 -0.92 -5.38
CA TYR A 252 -34.27 -1.79 -5.91
C TYR A 252 -34.86 -2.76 -4.88
N THR A 253 -34.18 -2.97 -3.75
CA THR A 253 -34.67 -3.87 -2.67
C THR A 253 -35.62 -3.19 -1.66
N PHE A 254 -35.93 -1.90 -1.82
CA PHE A 254 -36.82 -1.14 -0.92
C PHE A 254 -38.24 -0.93 -1.48
N SER A 255 -38.64 -1.75 -2.46
CA SER A 255 -39.99 -1.72 -3.06
C SER A 255 -40.75 -3.02 -2.78
N MET A 256 -41.08 -3.30 -1.52
CA MET A 256 -42.13 -4.26 -1.13
C MET A 256 -42.76 -3.82 0.19
#